data_AF-W9Z763-F1
#
_entry.id   AF-W9Z763-F1
#
_cell.length_a   1.000
_cell.length_b   1.000
_cell.length_c   1.000
_cell.angle_alpha   90.00
_cell.angle_beta   90.00
_cell.angle_gamma   90.00
#
_symmetry.space_group_name_H-M   'P 1'
#
loop_
_entity.id
_entity.type
_entity.pdbx_description
1 polymer ?
#
loop_
_entity_poly.entity_id
_entity_poly.type
_entity_poly.pdbx_seq_one_letter_code
_entity_poly.pdbx_strand_id
1 'polypeptide(L)'
;MSAEGEDVSLLSAVINVARTGDLETKGRMEMLTNVKNGSLEERIEGGPQNIAIKLAERLGSDTVRVRAPARQILQNDVGYLVVGDSFRVEAQKIIIAIPPTLAGRIVYQPPLPAARDQLCQRVPMGLIGKVIAIYKTPFWRDQGLSGEVASLEGVSQSTFDSSPSDGSFGAMMGFIEANEMRRLDGASEEEIFAAVTEDFARYFGPKAREVQSWVLRRWDNEEFSRGGHTGLFPPNVWTQFGPALTKPARGVYFAGTEASSYWAGFMEGAVIAGEEAAAKILSAS
;
A
#
# COMPACT_ATOMS: atom_id res chain seq x y z
N MET A 1 6.91 2.84 6.47
CA MET A 1 5.72 2.09 6.96
C MET A 1 4.55 3.01 7.26
N SER A 2 4.71 4.34 7.20
CA SER A 2 3.64 5.31 7.48
C SER A 2 2.95 5.07 8.84
N ALA A 3 3.81 4.87 9.84
CA ALA A 3 3.47 4.47 11.19
C ALA A 3 4.47 5.07 12.18
N GLU A 4 4.02 5.31 13.42
CA GLU A 4 4.89 5.66 14.53
C GLU A 4 5.54 4.41 15.15
N GLY A 5 6.58 4.62 15.95
CA GLY A 5 7.23 3.54 16.71
C GLY A 5 6.27 2.79 17.66
N GLU A 6 5.21 3.45 18.13
CA GLU A 6 4.17 2.84 18.98
C GLU A 6 3.14 2.01 18.21
N ASP A 7 2.99 2.26 16.90
CA ASP A 7 2.00 1.58 16.06
C ASP A 7 2.47 0.19 15.59
N VAL A 8 3.79 -0.08 15.69
CA VAL A 8 4.41 -1.31 15.19
C VAL A 8 5.34 -1.94 16.22
N SER A 9 5.47 -3.27 16.18
CA SER A 9 6.47 -3.96 17.00
C SER A 9 7.88 -3.85 16.40
N LEU A 10 8.92 -3.91 17.24
CA LEU A 10 10.30 -4.05 16.77
C LEU A 10 10.48 -5.27 15.86
N LEU A 11 9.79 -6.38 16.16
CA LEU A 11 9.79 -7.57 15.31
C LEU A 11 9.25 -7.26 13.91
N SER A 12 8.23 -6.41 13.80
CA SER A 12 7.67 -5.96 12.52
C SER A 12 8.68 -5.15 11.72
N ALA A 13 9.41 -4.24 12.37
CA ALA A 13 10.46 -3.46 11.72
C ALA A 13 11.58 -4.38 11.19
N VAL A 14 12.04 -5.34 12.01
CA VAL A 14 13.07 -6.32 11.60
C VAL A 14 12.59 -7.22 10.46
N ILE A 15 11.34 -7.69 10.52
CA ILE A 15 10.75 -8.47 9.42
C ILE A 15 10.68 -7.64 8.15
N ASN A 16 10.28 -6.37 8.22
CA ASN A 16 10.20 -5.51 7.04
C ASN A 16 11.58 -5.34 6.37
N VAL A 17 12.63 -5.11 7.16
CA VAL A 17 14.02 -5.07 6.68
C VAL A 17 14.46 -6.41 6.10
N ALA A 18 14.23 -7.52 6.80
CA ALA A 18 14.66 -8.84 6.34
C ALA A 18 13.99 -9.25 5.01
N ARG A 19 12.77 -8.76 4.77
CA ARG A 19 11.99 -9.05 3.57
C ARG A 19 12.37 -8.20 2.35
N THR A 20 13.24 -7.21 2.43
CA THR A 20 13.69 -6.42 1.25
C THR A 20 14.75 -7.11 0.38
N GLY A 21 14.93 -8.41 0.57
CA GLY A 21 15.82 -9.23 -0.23
C GLY A 21 15.06 -10.23 -1.09
N ASP A 22 15.70 -11.36 -1.34
CA ASP A 22 15.15 -12.51 -2.05
C ASP A 22 15.77 -13.81 -1.47
N LEU A 23 15.67 -14.92 -2.21
CA LEU A 23 16.23 -16.21 -1.79
C LEU A 23 17.77 -16.22 -1.74
N GLU A 24 18.43 -15.38 -2.52
CA GLU A 24 19.88 -15.32 -2.68
C GLU A 24 20.51 -14.13 -1.94
N THR A 25 19.73 -13.06 -1.76
CA THR A 25 20.17 -11.78 -1.22
C THR A 25 19.46 -11.46 0.09
N LYS A 26 20.21 -11.17 1.16
CA LYS A 26 19.64 -10.74 2.43
C LYS A 26 19.01 -9.35 2.32
N GLY A 27 17.84 -9.17 2.90
CA GLY A 27 17.22 -7.86 3.07
C GLY A 27 18.07 -6.93 3.95
N ARG A 28 17.99 -5.64 3.65
CA ARG A 28 18.78 -4.58 4.29
C ARG A 28 18.00 -3.28 4.36
N MET A 29 18.30 -2.44 5.34
CA MET A 29 17.53 -1.22 5.64
C MET A 29 17.62 -0.21 4.49
N GLU A 30 18.76 -0.17 3.81
CA GLU A 30 19.05 0.74 2.70
C GLU A 30 18.08 0.55 1.54
N MET A 31 17.52 -0.66 1.34
CA MET A 31 16.51 -0.88 0.32
C MET A 31 15.22 -0.09 0.61
N LEU A 32 14.91 0.17 1.88
CA LEU A 32 13.71 0.92 2.29
C LEU A 32 13.93 2.42 2.27
N THR A 33 15.16 2.88 2.48
CA THR A 33 15.46 4.31 2.68
C THR A 33 16.06 4.99 1.45
N ASN A 34 16.74 4.24 0.58
CA ASN A 34 17.49 4.87 -0.51
C ASN A 34 16.67 4.96 -1.78
N VAL A 35 16.88 6.05 -2.52
CA VAL A 35 16.53 6.14 -3.94
C VAL A 35 17.52 5.32 -4.76
N LYS A 36 18.80 5.70 -4.77
CA LYS A 36 19.81 5.00 -5.57
C LYS A 36 20.14 3.61 -5.00
N ASN A 37 20.10 2.58 -5.84
CA ASN A 37 20.23 1.16 -5.47
C ASN A 37 19.22 0.71 -4.39
N GLY A 38 18.05 1.35 -4.34
CA GLY A 38 17.00 1.08 -3.36
C GLY A 38 15.63 0.98 -4.02
N SER A 39 14.59 0.84 -3.21
CA SER A 39 13.21 0.58 -3.69
C SER A 39 12.54 1.76 -4.41
N LEU A 40 13.15 2.94 -4.38
CA LEU A 40 12.59 4.17 -4.94
C LEU A 40 13.31 4.63 -6.23
N GLU A 41 14.25 3.82 -6.75
CA GLU A 41 15.11 4.18 -7.89
C GLU A 41 14.34 4.36 -9.20
N GLU A 42 13.48 3.39 -9.52
CA GLU A 42 12.84 3.30 -10.82
C GLU A 42 11.34 3.60 -10.75
N ARG A 43 10.83 4.11 -11.86
CA ARG A 43 9.39 4.38 -12.05
C ARG A 43 8.96 3.87 -13.41
N ILE A 44 7.71 3.43 -13.46
CA ILE A 44 7.10 2.94 -14.69
C ILE A 44 6.54 4.12 -15.47
N GLU A 45 7.02 4.30 -16.70
CA GLU A 45 6.46 5.29 -17.63
C GLU A 45 4.97 5.02 -17.88
N GLY A 46 4.15 6.09 -17.83
CA GLY A 46 2.69 5.98 -17.87
C GLY A 46 2.04 5.55 -16.55
N GLY A 47 2.84 5.24 -15.52
CA GLY A 47 2.37 4.95 -14.16
C GLY A 47 2.17 3.45 -13.86
N PRO A 48 2.38 3.04 -12.60
CA PRO A 48 2.35 1.63 -12.21
C PRO A 48 0.98 0.96 -12.33
N GLN A 49 -0.11 1.74 -12.34
CA GLN A 49 -1.47 1.22 -12.53
C GLN A 49 -1.65 0.47 -13.87
N ASN A 50 -0.84 0.80 -14.88
CA ASN A 50 -0.89 0.14 -16.18
C ASN A 50 -0.63 -1.37 -16.11
N ILE A 51 0.09 -1.87 -15.09
CA ILE A 51 0.26 -3.31 -14.89
C ILE A 51 -1.12 -3.98 -14.72
N ALA A 52 -1.94 -3.47 -13.79
CA ALA A 52 -3.26 -4.02 -13.50
C ALA A 52 -4.25 -3.81 -14.66
N ILE A 53 -4.22 -2.64 -15.30
CA ILE A 53 -5.09 -2.33 -16.45
C ILE A 53 -4.81 -3.29 -17.60
N LYS A 54 -3.55 -3.44 -18.01
CA LYS A 54 -3.17 -4.30 -19.13
C LYS A 54 -3.42 -5.78 -18.82
N LEU A 55 -3.29 -6.21 -17.56
CA LEU A 55 -3.65 -7.56 -17.16
C LEU A 55 -5.17 -7.78 -17.26
N ALA A 56 -5.98 -6.82 -16.81
CA ALA A 56 -7.44 -6.90 -16.92
C ALA A 56 -7.90 -6.93 -18.39
N GLU A 57 -7.27 -6.14 -19.27
CA GLU A 57 -7.53 -6.17 -20.72
C GLU A 57 -7.24 -7.55 -21.32
N ARG A 58 -6.13 -8.20 -20.92
CA ARG A 58 -5.78 -9.56 -21.39
C ARG A 58 -6.76 -10.62 -20.91
N LEU A 59 -7.30 -10.49 -19.70
CA LEU A 59 -8.27 -11.42 -19.12
C LEU A 59 -9.69 -11.24 -19.69
N GLY A 60 -9.98 -10.06 -20.24
CA GLY A 60 -11.28 -9.72 -20.82
C GLY A 60 -12.33 -9.28 -19.79
N SER A 61 -13.32 -8.51 -20.26
CA SER A 61 -14.38 -7.94 -19.44
C SER A 61 -15.32 -8.97 -18.81
N ASP A 62 -15.40 -10.16 -19.39
CA ASP A 62 -16.24 -11.25 -18.86
C ASP A 62 -15.61 -11.88 -17.59
N THR A 63 -14.29 -11.78 -17.47
CA THR A 63 -13.52 -12.29 -16.32
C THR A 63 -13.39 -11.25 -15.21
N VAL A 64 -13.11 -9.98 -15.56
CA VAL A 64 -12.86 -8.91 -14.58
C VAL A 64 -14.11 -8.06 -14.37
N ARG A 65 -14.71 -8.16 -13.19
CA ARG A 65 -15.88 -7.35 -12.79
C ARG A 65 -15.46 -6.18 -11.91
N VAL A 66 -15.66 -4.95 -12.39
CA VAL A 66 -15.45 -3.71 -11.63
C VAL A 66 -16.73 -3.25 -10.92
N ARG A 67 -16.61 -2.39 -9.91
CA ARG A 67 -17.75 -1.90 -9.09
C ARG A 67 -18.57 -3.05 -8.46
N ALA A 68 -17.87 -4.13 -8.09
CA ALA A 68 -18.46 -5.38 -7.65
C ALA A 68 -17.86 -5.78 -6.28
N PRO A 69 -18.14 -5.04 -5.19
CA PRO A 69 -17.63 -5.39 -3.87
C PRO A 69 -18.24 -6.72 -3.40
N ALA A 70 -17.39 -7.69 -3.06
CA ALA A 70 -17.82 -8.93 -2.42
C ALA A 70 -18.21 -8.64 -0.96
N ARG A 71 -19.41 -9.07 -0.57
CA ARG A 71 -19.96 -8.86 0.78
C ARG A 71 -19.97 -10.15 1.61
N GLN A 72 -20.23 -11.29 0.95
CA GLN A 72 -20.36 -12.57 1.63
C GLN A 72 -19.68 -13.69 0.85
N ILE A 73 -19.14 -14.66 1.59
CA ILE A 73 -18.58 -15.90 1.08
C ILE A 73 -19.25 -17.05 1.86
N LEU A 74 -20.12 -17.79 1.17
CA LEU A 74 -20.95 -18.83 1.76
C LEU A 74 -20.54 -20.19 1.19
N GLN A 75 -20.09 -21.11 2.04
CA GLN A 75 -19.78 -22.47 1.64
C GLN A 75 -21.07 -23.23 1.34
N ASN A 76 -21.09 -23.94 0.21
CA ASN A 76 -22.17 -24.84 -0.19
C ASN A 76 -21.59 -26.23 -0.53
N ASP A 77 -22.44 -27.15 -0.99
CA ASP A 77 -22.04 -28.53 -1.28
C ASP A 77 -21.05 -28.66 -2.46
N VAL A 78 -20.95 -27.63 -3.31
CA VAL A 78 -20.13 -27.61 -4.53
C VAL A 78 -18.83 -26.82 -4.33
N GLY A 79 -18.76 -25.97 -3.32
CA GLY A 79 -17.66 -25.05 -3.05
C GLY A 79 -18.14 -23.82 -2.29
N TYR A 80 -18.15 -22.67 -2.97
CA TYR A 80 -18.49 -21.37 -2.40
C TYR A 80 -19.39 -20.56 -3.32
N LEU A 81 -20.37 -19.88 -2.72
CA LEU A 81 -21.12 -18.79 -3.32
C LEU A 81 -20.56 -17.45 -2.80
N VAL A 82 -20.01 -16.66 -3.70
CA VAL A 82 -19.61 -15.27 -3.42
C VAL A 82 -20.77 -14.35 -3.79
N VAL A 83 -21.20 -13.53 -2.83
CA VAL A 83 -22.31 -12.60 -2.98
C VAL A 83 -21.79 -11.17 -2.85
N GLY A 84 -22.06 -10.35 -3.85
CA GLY A 84 -21.93 -8.90 -3.78
C GLY A 84 -23.26 -8.19 -3.97
N ASP A 85 -23.23 -6.87 -4.03
CA ASP A 85 -24.44 -6.04 -4.11
C ASP A 85 -25.26 -6.31 -5.38
N SER A 86 -24.57 -6.56 -6.50
CA SER A 86 -25.16 -6.74 -7.83
C SER A 86 -24.81 -8.07 -8.50
N PHE A 87 -24.10 -8.97 -7.80
CA PHE A 87 -23.65 -10.23 -8.39
C PHE A 87 -23.65 -11.39 -7.42
N ARG A 88 -23.73 -12.58 -8.00
CA ARG A 88 -23.51 -13.88 -7.35
C ARG A 88 -22.62 -14.70 -8.28
N VAL A 89 -21.62 -15.38 -7.72
CA VAL A 89 -20.74 -16.27 -8.48
C VAL A 89 -20.38 -17.48 -7.63
N GLU A 90 -20.42 -18.65 -8.26
CA GLU A 90 -19.97 -19.90 -7.64
C GLU A 90 -18.51 -20.19 -7.99
N ALA A 91 -17.75 -20.68 -7.02
CA ALA A 91 -16.36 -21.04 -7.19
C ALA A 91 -16.00 -22.23 -6.30
N GLN A 92 -15.11 -23.11 -6.76
CA GLN A 92 -14.60 -24.22 -5.94
C GLN A 92 -13.54 -23.76 -4.94
N LYS A 93 -12.78 -22.72 -5.30
CA LYS A 93 -11.68 -22.14 -4.50
C LYS A 93 -11.72 -20.62 -4.65
N ILE A 94 -11.28 -19.90 -3.63
CA ILE A 94 -11.29 -18.43 -3.61
C ILE A 94 -9.89 -17.94 -3.23
N ILE A 95 -9.41 -16.88 -3.89
CA ILE A 95 -8.27 -16.09 -3.43
C ILE A 95 -8.78 -14.75 -2.92
N ILE A 96 -8.44 -14.40 -1.68
CA ILE A 96 -8.64 -13.07 -1.11
C ILE A 96 -7.32 -12.30 -1.26
N ALA A 97 -7.30 -11.33 -2.17
CA ALA A 97 -6.12 -10.52 -2.51
C ALA A 97 -6.28 -9.05 -2.08
N ILE A 98 -6.87 -8.83 -0.91
CA ILE A 98 -7.08 -7.50 -0.30
C ILE A 98 -6.46 -7.46 1.10
N PRO A 99 -6.14 -6.27 1.66
CA PRO A 99 -5.56 -6.13 3.00
C PRO A 99 -6.32 -6.91 4.08
N PRO A 100 -5.63 -7.47 5.10
CA PRO A 100 -6.27 -8.23 6.18
C PRO A 100 -7.43 -7.50 6.87
N THR A 101 -7.31 -6.18 7.10
CA THR A 101 -8.39 -5.38 7.70
C THR A 101 -9.66 -5.37 6.85
N LEU A 102 -9.54 -5.38 5.52
CA LEU A 102 -10.67 -5.42 4.60
C LEU A 102 -11.23 -6.83 4.42
N ALA A 103 -10.34 -7.83 4.41
CA ALA A 103 -10.74 -9.23 4.40
C ALA A 103 -11.65 -9.59 5.59
N GLY A 104 -11.42 -8.98 6.76
CA GLY A 104 -12.27 -9.14 7.95
C GLY A 104 -13.66 -8.50 7.85
N ARG A 105 -13.94 -7.67 6.83
CA ARG A 105 -15.26 -7.02 6.63
C ARG A 105 -16.20 -7.83 5.74
N ILE A 106 -15.73 -8.92 5.15
CA ILE A 106 -16.55 -9.86 4.40
C ILE A 106 -17.21 -10.83 5.40
N VAL A 107 -18.48 -11.15 5.19
CA VAL A 107 -19.17 -12.17 6.00
C VAL A 107 -18.80 -13.56 5.48
N TYR A 108 -18.31 -14.44 6.34
CA TYR A 108 -17.96 -15.82 5.99
C TYR A 108 -18.91 -16.80 6.67
N GLN A 109 -19.43 -17.76 5.91
CA GLN A 109 -20.19 -18.88 6.45
C GLN A 109 -19.61 -20.20 5.89
N PRO A 110 -19.03 -21.08 6.71
CA PRO A 110 -18.77 -20.92 8.15
C PRO A 110 -17.76 -19.80 8.45
N PRO A 111 -17.76 -19.24 9.68
CA PRO A 111 -16.83 -18.19 10.08
C PRO A 111 -15.36 -18.58 9.87
N LEU A 112 -14.49 -17.61 9.60
CA LEU A 112 -13.04 -17.85 9.48
C LEU A 112 -12.47 -18.53 10.74
N PRO A 113 -11.40 -19.33 10.61
CA PRO A 113 -10.67 -19.83 11.76
C PRO A 113 -10.28 -18.69 12.71
N ALA A 114 -10.39 -18.92 14.02
CA ALA A 114 -10.20 -17.89 15.04
C ALA A 114 -8.89 -17.09 14.87
N ALA A 115 -7.77 -17.75 14.54
CA ALA A 115 -6.50 -17.07 14.32
C ALA A 115 -6.53 -16.06 13.15
N ARG A 116 -7.24 -16.38 12.05
CA ARG A 116 -7.39 -15.46 10.91
C ARG A 116 -8.34 -14.32 11.25
N ASP A 117 -9.43 -14.61 11.96
CA ASP A 117 -10.37 -13.58 12.40
C ASP A 117 -9.69 -12.57 13.35
N GLN A 118 -8.92 -13.06 14.34
CA GLN A 118 -8.15 -12.22 15.26
C GLN A 118 -7.07 -11.40 14.56
N LEU A 119 -6.43 -11.95 13.51
CA LEU A 119 -5.46 -11.22 12.67
C LEU A 119 -6.12 -10.04 11.95
N CYS A 120 -7.28 -10.24 11.31
CA CYS A 120 -7.97 -9.20 10.54
C CYS A 120 -8.37 -8.00 11.42
N GLN A 121 -8.62 -8.22 12.71
CA GLN A 121 -8.94 -7.17 13.69
C GLN A 121 -7.72 -6.42 14.23
N ARG A 122 -6.51 -6.95 14.07
CA ARG A 122 -5.27 -6.45 14.71
C ARG A 122 -4.21 -5.95 13.72
N VAL A 123 -4.50 -6.01 12.42
CA VAL A 123 -3.64 -5.49 11.37
C VAL A 123 -4.34 -4.30 10.71
N PRO A 124 -4.39 -3.12 11.35
CA PRO A 124 -4.89 -1.91 10.71
C PRO A 124 -3.95 -1.49 9.58
N MET A 125 -4.43 -0.65 8.66
CA MET A 125 -3.56 -0.04 7.65
C MET A 125 -2.88 1.20 8.22
N GLY A 126 -1.69 1.51 7.70
CA GLY A 126 -1.01 2.77 8.02
C GLY A 126 -1.78 4.00 7.53
N LEU A 127 -1.51 5.16 8.11
CA LEU A 127 -2.19 6.40 7.76
C LEU A 127 -1.25 7.24 6.89
N ILE A 128 -1.70 7.53 5.67
CA ILE A 128 -0.86 8.21 4.69
C ILE A 128 -1.64 9.10 3.73
N GLY A 129 -1.16 10.34 3.59
CA GLY A 129 -1.47 11.26 2.53
C GLY A 129 -0.30 11.36 1.55
N LYS A 130 -0.59 11.47 0.26
CA LYS A 130 0.40 11.79 -0.77
C LYS A 130 0.02 13.10 -1.44
N VAL A 131 0.93 14.06 -1.42
CA VAL A 131 0.79 15.36 -2.07
C VAL A 131 1.78 15.50 -3.20
N ILE A 132 1.38 16.20 -4.26
CA ILE A 132 2.28 16.60 -5.34
C ILE A 132 2.03 18.08 -5.63
N ALA A 133 3.05 18.91 -5.41
CA ALA A 133 3.06 20.31 -5.81
C ALA A 133 3.63 20.43 -7.23
N ILE A 134 2.88 21.06 -8.14
CA ILE A 134 3.31 21.33 -9.50
C ILE A 134 3.84 22.75 -9.59
N TYR A 135 5.03 22.89 -10.16
CA TYR A 135 5.75 24.14 -10.38
C TYR A 135 6.05 24.33 -11.87
N LYS A 136 6.33 25.57 -12.25
CA LYS A 136 6.73 25.90 -13.63
C LYS A 136 8.00 25.17 -14.07
N THR A 137 8.97 25.01 -13.17
CA THR A 137 10.23 24.29 -13.41
C THR A 137 10.63 23.53 -12.14
N PRO A 138 11.47 22.49 -12.24
CA PRO A 138 12.06 21.83 -11.08
C PRO A 138 13.18 22.70 -10.45
N PHE A 139 12.82 23.88 -9.92
CA PHE A 139 13.75 24.94 -9.50
C PHE A 139 14.76 24.53 -8.42
N TRP A 140 14.50 23.44 -7.68
CA TRP A 140 15.44 22.88 -6.72
C TRP A 140 16.70 22.30 -7.40
N ARG A 141 16.58 21.80 -8.64
CA ARG A 141 17.71 21.28 -9.42
C ARG A 141 18.73 22.37 -9.72
N ASP A 142 18.28 23.61 -9.95
CA ASP A 142 19.16 24.78 -10.18
C ASP A 142 20.01 25.11 -8.96
N GLN A 143 19.60 24.65 -7.77
CA GLN A 143 20.34 24.78 -6.51
C GLN A 143 21.21 23.55 -6.21
N GLY A 144 21.31 22.59 -7.14
CA GLY A 144 22.03 21.33 -6.94
C GLY A 144 21.33 20.34 -6.00
N LEU A 145 20.05 20.53 -5.71
CA LEU A 145 19.28 19.66 -4.82
C LEU A 145 18.57 18.55 -5.61
N SER A 146 18.53 17.35 -5.04
CA SER A 146 17.84 16.19 -5.63
C SER A 146 16.31 16.24 -5.49
N GLY A 147 15.80 17.08 -4.58
CA GLY A 147 14.40 17.05 -4.14
C GLY A 147 14.09 15.99 -3.08
N GLU A 148 15.08 15.21 -2.65
CA GLU A 148 14.95 14.26 -1.56
C GLU A 148 15.12 14.95 -0.21
N VAL A 149 14.16 14.73 0.70
CA VAL A 149 14.22 15.18 2.09
C VAL A 149 13.79 14.03 2.98
N ALA A 150 14.49 13.89 4.11
CA ALA A 150 14.02 13.16 5.28
C ALA A 150 14.06 14.12 6.47
N SER A 151 12.90 14.39 7.07
CA SER A 151 12.72 15.35 8.16
C SER A 151 12.00 14.71 9.34
N LEU A 152 12.32 15.19 10.54
CA LEU A 152 11.59 14.84 11.77
C LEU A 152 10.59 15.94 12.17
N GLU A 153 10.46 16.99 11.35
CA GLU A 153 9.64 18.15 11.65
C GLU A 153 8.71 18.48 10.47
N GLY A 154 7.53 19.02 10.77
CA GLY A 154 6.53 19.35 9.74
C GLY A 154 5.60 18.19 9.42
N VAL A 155 4.66 18.46 8.51
CA VAL A 155 3.65 17.50 8.03
C VAL A 155 4.19 16.59 6.94
N SER A 156 5.03 17.13 6.04
CA SER A 156 5.62 16.40 4.92
C SER A 156 7.05 16.02 5.24
N GLN A 157 7.21 14.87 5.88
CA GLN A 157 8.50 14.43 6.43
C GLN A 157 9.41 13.75 5.41
N SER A 158 8.86 13.33 4.27
CA SER A 158 9.65 12.80 3.16
C SER A 158 9.21 13.43 1.84
N THR A 159 10.18 13.79 1.01
CA THR A 159 9.93 14.38 -0.32
C THR A 159 10.75 13.72 -1.41
N PHE A 160 10.23 13.75 -2.64
CA PHE A 160 10.93 13.23 -3.80
C PHE A 160 10.59 14.02 -5.05
N ASP A 161 11.62 14.31 -5.85
CA ASP A 161 11.44 14.85 -7.19
C ASP A 161 10.66 13.83 -8.07
N SER A 162 9.57 14.30 -8.63
CA SER A 162 8.69 13.55 -9.54
C SER A 162 8.51 14.23 -10.88
N SER A 163 9.40 15.18 -11.19
CA SER A 163 9.39 15.94 -12.44
C SER A 163 9.79 15.04 -13.61
N PRO A 164 9.26 15.30 -14.81
CA PRO A 164 9.75 14.69 -16.03
C PRO A 164 11.27 14.80 -16.18
N SER A 165 11.87 13.82 -16.87
CA SER A 165 13.30 13.80 -17.17
C SER A 165 13.74 15.02 -17.99
N ASP A 166 12.87 15.52 -18.87
CA ASP A 166 13.10 16.73 -19.67
C ASP A 166 12.96 18.05 -18.88
N GLY A 167 12.48 18.00 -17.63
CA GLY A 167 12.30 19.18 -16.78
C GLY A 167 11.21 20.16 -17.26
N SER A 168 10.30 19.71 -18.12
CA SER A 168 9.21 20.53 -18.69
C SER A 168 8.32 21.20 -17.63
N PHE A 169 8.20 20.60 -16.44
CA PHE A 169 7.63 21.20 -15.24
C PHE A 169 8.28 20.60 -13.99
N GLY A 170 8.12 21.26 -12.84
CA GLY A 170 8.52 20.72 -11.55
C GLY A 170 7.37 19.96 -10.90
N ALA A 171 7.61 18.76 -10.39
CA ALA A 171 6.65 18.05 -9.55
C ALA A 171 7.33 17.57 -8.27
N MET A 172 7.06 18.23 -7.15
CA MET A 172 7.57 17.83 -5.84
C MET A 172 6.54 16.96 -5.15
N MET A 173 6.88 15.70 -4.89
CA MET A 173 6.03 14.80 -4.12
C MET A 173 6.41 14.87 -2.65
N GLY A 174 5.41 14.83 -1.77
CA GLY A 174 5.58 14.69 -0.33
C GLY A 174 4.64 13.64 0.26
N PHE A 175 5.08 12.95 1.31
CA PHE A 175 4.20 12.11 2.12
C PHE A 175 3.87 12.77 3.45
N ILE A 176 2.61 12.65 3.85
CA ILE A 176 2.10 13.00 5.17
C ILE A 176 1.79 11.68 5.86
N GLU A 177 2.54 11.34 6.91
CA GLU A 177 2.56 9.99 7.47
C GLU A 177 2.09 9.96 8.92
N ALA A 178 1.49 8.84 9.32
CA ALA A 178 1.27 8.47 10.72
C ALA A 178 0.60 9.56 11.57
N ASN A 179 1.27 10.08 12.61
CA ASN A 179 0.72 11.11 13.49
C ASN A 179 0.33 12.39 12.74
N GLU A 180 1.10 12.79 11.74
CA GLU A 180 0.78 14.01 10.99
C GLU A 180 -0.48 13.82 10.15
N MET A 181 -0.67 12.63 9.58
CA MET A 181 -1.93 12.31 8.88
C MET A 181 -3.11 12.22 9.86
N ARG A 182 -2.90 11.67 11.07
CA ARG A 182 -3.91 11.68 12.15
C ARG A 182 -4.29 13.10 12.56
N ARG A 183 -3.30 13.98 12.71
CA ARG A 183 -3.48 15.39 13.12
C ARG A 183 -4.29 16.18 12.10
N LEU A 184 -4.16 15.83 10.82
CA LEU A 184 -4.89 16.42 9.70
C LEU A 184 -6.18 15.66 9.37
N ASP A 185 -6.65 14.78 10.25
CA ASP A 185 -7.95 14.17 10.07
C ASP A 185 -9.06 15.24 10.12
N GLY A 186 -9.97 15.18 9.16
CA GLY A 186 -10.99 16.21 8.93
C GLY A 186 -10.51 17.56 8.40
N ALA A 187 -9.19 17.79 8.23
CA ALA A 187 -8.68 19.03 7.64
C ALA A 187 -9.10 19.17 6.16
N SER A 188 -9.34 20.41 5.75
CA SER A 188 -9.56 20.79 4.35
C SER A 188 -8.30 20.61 3.50
N GLU A 189 -8.46 20.52 2.18
CA GLU A 189 -7.30 20.40 1.28
C GLU A 189 -6.44 21.67 1.35
N GLU A 190 -7.05 22.84 1.52
CA GLU A 190 -6.36 24.12 1.66
C GLU A 190 -5.46 24.17 2.90
N GLU A 191 -5.93 23.65 4.04
CA GLU A 191 -5.12 23.55 5.27
C GLU A 191 -3.95 22.59 5.09
N ILE A 192 -4.17 21.46 4.41
CA ILE A 192 -3.12 20.50 4.09
C ILE A 192 -2.07 21.14 3.17
N PHE A 193 -2.50 21.80 2.09
CA PHE A 193 -1.60 22.46 1.15
C PHE A 193 -0.82 23.60 1.81
N ALA A 194 -1.44 24.39 2.67
CA ALA A 194 -0.75 25.44 3.42
C ALA A 194 0.37 24.84 4.30
N ALA A 195 0.07 23.78 5.06
CA ALA A 195 1.05 23.13 5.91
C ALA A 195 2.23 22.52 5.11
N VAL A 196 1.93 21.83 4.01
CA VAL A 196 2.97 21.26 3.13
C VAL A 196 3.79 22.36 2.46
N THR A 197 3.18 23.49 2.09
CA THR A 197 3.89 24.63 1.49
C THR A 197 4.92 25.21 2.45
N GLU A 198 4.60 25.29 3.75
CA GLU A 198 5.56 25.73 4.77
C GLU A 198 6.76 24.79 4.85
N ASP A 199 6.53 23.48 4.80
CA ASP A 199 7.60 22.48 4.80
C ASP A 199 8.47 22.60 3.55
N PHE A 200 7.86 22.66 2.36
CA PHE A 200 8.60 22.77 1.11
C PHE A 200 9.37 24.10 1.03
N ALA A 201 8.83 25.20 1.56
CA ALA A 201 9.54 26.47 1.64
C ALA A 201 10.73 26.42 2.59
N ARG A 202 10.59 25.70 3.71
CA ARG A 202 11.70 25.45 4.64
C ARG A 202 12.80 24.60 4.00
N TYR A 203 12.46 23.62 3.17
CA TYR A 203 13.44 22.73 2.54
C TYR A 203 14.10 23.31 1.28
N PHE A 204 13.32 23.98 0.42
CA PHE A 204 13.76 24.39 -0.93
C PHE A 204 13.78 25.91 -1.14
N GLY A 205 13.43 26.68 -0.10
CA GLY A 205 13.40 28.14 -0.13
C GLY A 205 12.06 28.73 -0.62
N PRO A 206 11.95 30.07 -0.66
CA PRO A 206 10.68 30.77 -0.87
C PRO A 206 10.00 30.47 -2.23
N LYS A 207 10.78 30.06 -3.24
CA LYS A 207 10.23 29.62 -4.54
C LYS A 207 9.26 28.44 -4.43
N ALA A 208 9.38 27.62 -3.38
CA ALA A 208 8.46 26.52 -3.14
C ALA A 208 7.02 26.98 -2.85
N ARG A 209 6.79 28.27 -2.59
CA ARG A 209 5.45 28.87 -2.44
C ARG A 209 4.76 29.16 -3.76
N GLU A 210 5.49 29.14 -4.88
CA GLU A 210 4.99 29.44 -6.21
C GLU A 210 4.33 28.21 -6.87
N VAL A 211 3.48 27.51 -6.13
CA VAL A 211 2.79 26.29 -6.60
C VAL A 211 1.71 26.67 -7.62
N GLN A 212 1.73 26.03 -8.78
CA GLN A 212 0.75 26.23 -9.86
C GLN A 212 -0.50 25.39 -9.65
N SER A 213 -0.36 24.16 -9.14
CA SER A 213 -1.46 23.28 -8.81
C SER A 213 -1.02 22.18 -7.86
N TRP A 214 -2.00 21.55 -7.22
CA TRP A 214 -1.79 20.47 -6.28
C TRP A 214 -2.51 19.20 -6.72
N VAL A 215 -1.95 18.06 -6.35
CA VAL A 215 -2.64 16.76 -6.32
C VAL A 215 -2.54 16.21 -4.91
N LEU A 216 -3.68 15.85 -4.32
CA LEU A 216 -3.74 15.19 -3.01
C LEU A 216 -4.40 13.82 -3.14
N ARG A 217 -3.82 12.81 -2.49
CA ARG A 217 -4.49 11.54 -2.24
C ARG A 217 -4.39 11.16 -0.77
N ARG A 218 -5.54 11.12 -0.10
CA ARG A 218 -5.73 10.62 1.25
C ARG A 218 -6.09 9.13 1.21
N TRP A 219 -5.13 8.26 1.49
CA TRP A 219 -5.34 6.80 1.42
C TRP A 219 -6.08 6.25 2.63
N ASP A 220 -5.90 6.88 3.79
CA ASP A 220 -6.66 6.68 5.03
C ASP A 220 -8.18 6.74 4.80
N ASN A 221 -8.63 7.63 3.91
CA ASN A 221 -10.05 7.82 3.58
C ASN A 221 -10.54 6.97 2.41
N GLU A 222 -9.68 6.20 1.75
CA GLU A 222 -10.07 5.37 0.61
C GLU A 222 -10.83 4.12 1.08
N GLU A 223 -12.05 3.91 0.59
CA GLU A 223 -12.97 2.88 1.08
C GLU A 223 -12.40 1.46 1.00
N PHE A 224 -11.68 1.16 -0.09
CA PHE A 224 -11.17 -0.18 -0.43
C PHE A 224 -9.66 -0.36 -0.22
N SER A 225 -9.03 0.58 0.49
CA SER A 225 -7.64 0.50 0.95
C SER A 225 -7.54 0.77 2.46
N ARG A 226 -8.29 1.77 2.95
CA ARG A 226 -8.37 2.20 4.36
C ARG A 226 -7.05 2.63 4.98
N GLY A 227 -6.10 3.02 4.15
CA GLY A 227 -4.75 3.40 4.53
C GLY A 227 -3.69 2.90 3.56
N GLY A 228 -2.45 2.98 3.98
CA GLY A 228 -1.28 2.57 3.20
C GLY A 228 0.02 2.75 3.98
N HIS A 229 1.16 2.30 3.47
CA HIS A 229 1.29 1.48 2.25
C HIS A 229 0.86 0.02 2.46
N THR A 230 0.81 -0.45 3.71
CA THR A 230 0.58 -1.85 4.06
C THR A 230 -0.05 -1.97 5.45
N GLY A 231 -0.48 -3.18 5.81
CA GLY A 231 -0.92 -3.51 7.16
C GLY A 231 0.18 -3.33 8.21
N LEU A 232 -0.16 -2.69 9.32
CA LEU A 232 0.69 -2.52 10.49
C LEU A 232 0.55 -3.71 11.42
N PHE A 233 1.66 -4.14 12.00
CA PHE A 233 1.70 -5.26 12.93
C PHE A 233 2.17 -4.75 14.30
N PRO A 234 1.24 -4.39 15.20
CA PRO A 234 1.54 -4.05 16.58
C PRO A 234 2.21 -5.20 17.36
N PRO A 235 2.69 -4.94 18.58
CA PRO A 235 3.18 -5.98 19.48
C PRO A 235 2.21 -7.17 19.60
N ASN A 236 2.79 -8.37 19.72
CA ASN A 236 2.11 -9.67 19.80
C ASN A 236 1.39 -10.17 18.53
N VAL A 237 1.25 -9.38 17.46
CA VAL A 237 0.51 -9.85 16.27
C VAL A 237 1.29 -10.91 15.50
N TRP A 238 2.57 -10.67 15.21
CA TRP A 238 3.40 -11.62 14.46
C TRP A 238 3.53 -12.98 15.14
N THR A 239 3.82 -12.99 16.44
CA THR A 239 4.08 -14.22 17.18
C THR A 239 2.82 -15.04 17.43
N GLN A 240 1.66 -14.39 17.59
CA GLN A 240 0.39 -15.07 17.87
C GLN A 240 -0.37 -15.45 16.59
N PHE A 241 -0.32 -14.60 15.56
CA PHE A 241 -1.20 -14.71 14.39
C PHE A 241 -0.47 -14.66 13.04
N GLY A 242 0.85 -14.44 13.01
CA GLY A 242 1.64 -14.36 11.77
C GLY A 242 1.39 -15.49 10.77
N PRO A 243 1.35 -16.78 11.19
CA PRO A 243 1.04 -17.88 10.27
C PRO A 243 -0.34 -17.78 9.60
N ALA A 244 -1.30 -17.08 10.20
CA ALA A 244 -2.64 -16.90 9.63
C ALA A 244 -2.67 -15.89 8.46
N LEU A 245 -1.57 -15.19 8.16
CA LEU A 245 -1.49 -14.33 6.97
C LEU A 245 -1.64 -15.12 5.67
N THR A 246 -1.02 -16.31 5.61
CA THR A 246 -0.92 -17.12 4.38
C THR A 246 -1.59 -18.49 4.50
N LYS A 247 -1.91 -18.96 5.72
CA LYS A 247 -2.54 -20.26 5.94
C LYS A 247 -3.94 -20.29 5.31
N PRO A 248 -4.23 -21.22 4.37
CA PRO A 248 -5.56 -21.36 3.78
C PRO A 248 -6.63 -21.71 4.82
N ALA A 249 -7.85 -21.27 4.57
CA ALA A 249 -9.02 -21.52 5.42
C ALA A 249 -10.10 -22.24 4.62
N ARG A 250 -10.03 -23.57 4.55
CA ARG A 250 -10.99 -24.44 3.83
C ARG A 250 -11.23 -23.92 2.41
N GLY A 251 -10.32 -24.14 1.45
CA GLY A 251 -10.52 -23.70 0.06
C GLY A 251 -10.48 -22.18 -0.20
N VAL A 252 -10.41 -21.35 0.84
CA VAL A 252 -10.09 -19.91 0.75
C VAL A 252 -8.59 -19.72 0.98
N TYR A 253 -7.92 -19.07 0.03
CA TYR A 253 -6.50 -18.76 0.03
C TYR A 253 -6.31 -17.25 0.15
N PHE A 254 -5.16 -16.83 0.67
CA PHE A 254 -4.86 -15.42 0.93
C PHE A 254 -3.63 -15.01 0.13
N ALA A 255 -3.78 -13.91 -0.60
CA ALA A 255 -2.73 -13.20 -1.32
C ALA A 255 -2.69 -11.74 -0.82
N GLY A 256 -2.21 -10.83 -1.66
CA GLY A 256 -1.95 -9.44 -1.26
C GLY A 256 -0.54 -9.30 -0.68
N THR A 257 0.00 -8.09 -0.74
CA THR A 257 1.43 -7.87 -0.46
C THR A 257 1.85 -8.28 0.95
N GLU A 258 0.95 -8.21 1.95
CA GLU A 258 1.18 -8.65 3.33
C GLU A 258 1.44 -10.16 3.45
N ALA A 259 0.92 -10.95 2.51
CA ALA A 259 1.10 -12.39 2.44
C ALA A 259 2.47 -12.79 1.86
N SER A 260 3.22 -11.86 1.29
CA SER A 260 4.50 -12.18 0.64
C SER A 260 5.63 -12.43 1.63
N SER A 261 6.49 -13.38 1.28
CA SER A 261 7.75 -13.64 2.02
C SER A 261 8.83 -12.60 1.70
N TYR A 262 8.74 -11.94 0.56
CA TYR A 262 9.68 -10.90 0.11
C TYR A 262 8.93 -9.67 -0.38
N TRP A 263 9.51 -8.50 -0.17
CA TRP A 263 8.95 -7.22 -0.60
C TRP A 263 7.52 -6.97 -0.12
N ALA A 264 7.17 -7.51 1.06
CA ALA A 264 5.87 -7.30 1.66
C ALA A 264 5.62 -5.81 1.96
N GLY A 265 4.52 -5.27 1.45
CA GLY A 265 4.20 -3.84 1.42
C GLY A 265 4.53 -3.13 0.11
N PHE A 266 5.17 -3.81 -0.86
CA PHE A 266 5.48 -3.29 -2.19
C PHE A 266 4.68 -3.99 -3.29
N MET A 267 4.71 -3.43 -4.51
CA MET A 267 4.07 -4.03 -5.68
C MET A 267 4.67 -5.39 -6.01
N GLU A 268 5.98 -5.56 -5.86
CA GLU A 268 6.68 -6.84 -6.07
C GLU A 268 6.10 -7.93 -5.15
N GLY A 269 5.95 -7.63 -3.86
CA GLY A 269 5.31 -8.56 -2.92
C GLY A 269 3.86 -8.90 -3.29
N ALA A 270 3.12 -7.97 -3.92
CA ALA A 270 1.76 -8.26 -4.39
C ALA A 270 1.76 -9.28 -5.55
N VAL A 271 2.73 -9.19 -6.47
CA VAL A 271 2.90 -10.15 -7.57
C VAL A 271 3.29 -11.51 -7.02
N ILE A 272 4.34 -11.58 -6.20
CA ILE A 272 4.83 -12.82 -5.57
C ILE A 272 3.68 -13.53 -4.83
N ALA A 273 2.97 -12.81 -3.95
CA ALA A 273 1.89 -13.40 -3.18
C ALA A 273 0.72 -13.89 -4.05
N GLY A 274 0.42 -13.21 -5.16
CA GLY A 274 -0.59 -13.61 -6.12
C GLY A 274 -0.22 -14.93 -6.82
N GLU A 275 1.01 -15.02 -7.31
CA GLU A 275 1.54 -16.24 -7.96
C GLU A 275 1.61 -17.41 -6.99
N GLU A 276 2.11 -17.21 -5.77
CA GLU A 276 2.15 -18.24 -4.74
C GLU A 276 0.75 -18.77 -4.38
N ALA A 277 -0.24 -17.88 -4.25
CA ALA A 277 -1.61 -18.29 -3.96
C ALA A 277 -2.23 -19.09 -5.12
N ALA A 278 -1.98 -18.68 -6.37
CA ALA A 278 -2.42 -19.43 -7.55
C ALA A 278 -1.74 -20.81 -7.63
N ALA A 279 -0.44 -20.90 -7.40
CA ALA A 279 0.31 -22.16 -7.39
C ALA A 279 -0.20 -23.14 -6.30
N LYS A 280 -0.57 -22.61 -5.12
CA LYS A 280 -1.19 -23.41 -4.04
C LYS A 280 -2.55 -23.98 -4.43
N ILE A 281 -3.32 -23.29 -5.27
CA ILE A 281 -4.60 -23.81 -5.79
C ILE A 281 -4.33 -24.90 -6.82
N LEU A 282 -3.43 -24.64 -7.78
CA LEU A 282 -3.11 -25.59 -8.86
C LEU A 282 -2.53 -26.90 -8.33
N SER A 283 -1.73 -26.85 -7.26
CA SER A 283 -1.14 -28.04 -6.61
C SER A 283 -2.06 -28.76 -5.63
N ALA A 284 -3.19 -28.16 -5.24
CA ALA A 284 -4.18 -28.76 -4.35
C ALA A 284 -5.27 -29.57 -5.10
N SER A 285 -5.04 -29.84 -6.38
CA SER A 285 -5.91 -30.63 -7.27
C SER A 285 -5.60 -32.12 -7.19
#